data_AF-A0A3Q2IC73-F1
#
_entry.id   AF-A0A3Q2IC73-F1
#
_cell.length_a   1.000
_cell.length_b   1.000
_cell.length_c   1.000
_cell.angle_alpha   90.00
_cell.angle_beta   90.00
_cell.angle_gamma   90.00
#
_symmetry.space_group_name_H-M   'P 1'
#
loop_
_entity.id
_entity.type
_entity.pdbx_description
1 polymer ?
#
loop_
_entity_poly.entity_id
_entity_poly.type
_entity_poly.pdbx_seq_one_letter_code
_entity_poly.pdbx_strand_id
1 'polypeptide(L)'
;MRAPARELFQDAAFPASDSSLFSSFSTPLAQFREDITWRRPQEICAAPRLFPDNPQEGQVKQGLLGDCWFLCACAALQKSRHLLDQVIPPGQPGWLDQTYRGSFTCRIWQFGRWVEVTIDDRLPCLTGRLCFSRCQREDVFWLPLLEKAYAKIYGSYEHLWAGQVADALVDLTGGLAERWNLKDLVRTSDRQDRPGGSEHRTCRQLLDLKDRCLISCSVLSPRAGPGGWWEAGHAVPAAPGASAELRATLLHPGSEPALPPVCGGLLDCALHLPARH
;
A
#
# COMPACT_ATOMS: atom_id res chain seq x y z
N MET A 1 45.74 -13.49 5.09
CA MET A 1 44.52 -14.14 4.57
C MET A 1 43.37 -13.14 4.70
N ARG A 2 42.74 -12.74 3.59
CA ARG A 2 41.51 -11.94 3.63
C ARG A 2 40.43 -12.83 4.27
N ALA A 3 39.73 -12.36 5.30
CA ALA A 3 38.57 -13.08 5.80
C ALA A 3 37.60 -13.34 4.63
N PRO A 4 36.98 -14.53 4.54
CA PRO A 4 35.98 -14.78 3.50
C PRO A 4 34.91 -13.69 3.59
N ALA A 5 34.51 -13.15 2.43
CA ALA A 5 33.43 -12.18 2.37
C ALA A 5 32.22 -12.78 3.06
N ARG A 6 31.65 -12.05 4.03
CA ARG A 6 30.52 -12.52 4.80
C ARG A 6 29.34 -12.76 3.86
N GLU A 7 28.87 -14.00 3.79
CA GLU A 7 27.72 -14.35 2.95
C GLU A 7 26.46 -13.67 3.49
N LEU A 8 25.77 -12.92 2.62
CA LEU A 8 24.51 -12.27 2.94
C LEU A 8 23.35 -13.23 2.69
N PHE A 9 22.29 -13.10 3.48
CA PHE A 9 21.09 -13.93 3.37
C PHE A 9 20.53 -13.90 1.95
N GLN A 10 20.15 -15.08 1.47
CA GLN A 10 19.49 -15.30 0.21
C GLN A 10 18.26 -16.15 0.47
N ASP A 11 17.09 -15.62 0.15
CA ASP A 11 15.84 -16.28 0.45
C ASP A 11 15.54 -17.34 -0.62
N ALA A 12 15.71 -18.62 -0.26
CA ALA A 12 15.42 -19.72 -1.16
C ALA A 12 13.92 -19.87 -1.47
N ALA A 13 13.05 -19.40 -0.58
CA ALA A 13 11.60 -19.46 -0.77
C ALA A 13 11.06 -18.31 -1.64
N PHE A 14 11.82 -17.23 -1.79
CA PHE A 14 11.49 -16.10 -2.65
C PHE A 14 12.75 -15.57 -3.35
N PRO A 15 13.30 -16.35 -4.31
CA PRO A 15 14.59 -16.07 -4.91
C PRO A 15 14.59 -14.78 -5.73
N ALA A 16 15.77 -14.18 -5.90
CA ALA A 16 15.96 -13.03 -6.78
C ALA A 16 15.97 -13.44 -8.27
N SER A 17 14.82 -13.91 -8.77
CA SER A 17 14.62 -14.42 -10.12
C SER A 17 13.20 -14.16 -10.63
N ASP A 18 12.98 -14.44 -11.93
CA ASP A 18 11.70 -14.28 -12.60
C ASP A 18 10.53 -14.96 -11.87
N SER A 19 10.74 -16.10 -11.22
CA SER A 19 9.71 -16.80 -10.46
C SER A 19 9.08 -15.98 -9.33
N SER A 20 9.82 -15.02 -8.78
CA SER A 20 9.33 -14.11 -7.73
C SER A 20 8.67 -12.86 -8.30
N LEU A 21 8.91 -12.56 -9.58
CA LEU A 21 8.29 -11.44 -10.29
C LEU A 21 6.99 -11.87 -10.99
N PHE A 22 7.01 -13.03 -11.63
CA PHE A 22 6.02 -13.49 -12.59
C PHE A 22 5.45 -14.84 -12.18
N SER A 23 4.14 -14.99 -12.35
CA SER A 23 3.39 -16.24 -12.18
C SER A 23 2.89 -16.74 -13.54
N SER A 24 2.23 -15.86 -14.30
CA SER A 24 1.53 -16.21 -15.55
C SER A 24 1.85 -15.26 -16.71
N PHE A 25 2.64 -14.20 -16.48
CA PHE A 25 2.98 -13.19 -17.50
C PHE A 25 1.75 -12.54 -18.14
N SER A 26 0.67 -12.44 -17.36
CA SER A 26 -0.63 -11.94 -17.77
C SER A 26 -0.80 -10.43 -17.57
N THR A 27 0.20 -9.80 -16.94
CA THR A 27 0.18 -8.37 -16.62
C THR A 27 1.16 -7.59 -17.51
N PRO A 28 0.95 -6.27 -17.69
CA PRO A 28 1.91 -5.39 -18.36
C PRO A 28 3.34 -5.45 -17.82
N LEU A 29 3.55 -5.96 -16.59
CA LEU A 29 4.88 -6.16 -16.03
C LEU A 29 5.75 -7.08 -16.92
N ALA A 30 5.15 -8.03 -17.63
CA ALA A 30 5.85 -8.98 -18.49
C ALA A 30 6.71 -8.32 -19.58
N GLN A 31 6.37 -7.09 -20.00
CA GLN A 31 7.12 -6.35 -21.02
C GLN A 31 8.53 -5.93 -20.56
N PHE A 32 8.79 -5.90 -19.25
CA PHE A 32 10.05 -5.48 -18.66
C PHE A 32 10.93 -6.64 -18.18
N ARG A 33 10.53 -7.89 -18.46
CA ARG A 33 11.17 -9.10 -17.93
C ARG A 33 12.69 -9.09 -18.08
N GLU A 34 13.17 -8.84 -19.29
CA GLU A 34 14.60 -8.93 -19.62
C GLU A 34 15.42 -7.75 -19.05
N ASP A 35 14.75 -6.68 -18.58
CA ASP A 35 15.40 -5.46 -18.10
C ASP A 35 15.49 -5.38 -16.57
N ILE A 36 14.74 -6.23 -15.85
CA ILE A 36 14.69 -6.22 -14.39
C ILE A 36 15.91 -6.94 -13.81
N THR A 37 16.65 -6.23 -12.96
CA THR A 37 17.79 -6.75 -12.20
C THR A 37 17.48 -6.71 -10.71
N TRP A 38 18.06 -7.61 -9.93
CA TRP A 38 17.90 -7.62 -8.48
C TRP A 38 19.12 -7.00 -7.81
N ARG A 39 18.91 -5.98 -6.98
CA ARG A 39 19.98 -5.22 -6.32
C ARG A 39 19.71 -5.04 -4.84
N ARG A 40 20.74 -5.12 -4.01
CA ARG A 40 20.66 -4.73 -2.59
C ARG A 40 20.67 -3.20 -2.47
N PRO A 41 20.14 -2.62 -1.38
CA PRO A 41 20.10 -1.18 -1.19
C PRO A 41 21.46 -0.49 -1.31
N GLN A 42 22.54 -1.13 -0.86
CA GLN A 42 23.92 -0.65 -0.98
C GLN A 42 24.42 -0.56 -2.43
N GLU A 43 23.79 -1.28 -3.36
CA GLU A 43 24.09 -1.27 -4.81
C GLU A 43 23.20 -0.27 -5.57
N ILE A 44 22.19 0.31 -4.89
CA ILE A 44 21.22 1.27 -5.44
C ILE A 44 21.62 2.69 -5.01
N CYS A 45 22.00 2.88 -3.74
CA CYS A 45 22.41 4.18 -3.21
C CYS A 45 23.51 4.05 -2.15
N ALA A 46 24.21 5.16 -1.88
CA ALA A 46 25.40 5.17 -1.03
C ALA A 46 25.10 5.01 0.49
N ALA A 47 23.93 5.46 0.95
CA ALA A 47 23.59 5.52 2.36
C ALA A 47 22.14 5.05 2.61
N PRO A 48 21.83 3.76 2.40
CA PRO A 48 20.49 3.25 2.57
C PRO A 48 20.06 3.27 4.05
N ARG A 49 18.80 3.65 4.28
CA ARG A 49 18.14 3.73 5.58
C ARG A 49 16.81 2.99 5.53
N LEU A 50 16.43 2.38 6.64
CA LEU A 50 15.18 1.59 6.67
C LEU A 50 14.02 2.56 6.79
N PHE A 51 14.06 3.39 7.82
CA PHE A 51 13.11 4.46 8.06
C PHE A 51 13.76 5.82 7.90
N PRO A 52 13.00 6.85 7.50
CA PRO A 52 13.50 8.21 7.44
C PRO A 52 13.50 8.86 8.82
N ASP A 53 14.36 9.85 9.01
CA ASP A 53 14.33 10.74 10.18
C ASP A 53 13.09 11.66 10.13
N ASN A 54 12.75 12.16 8.95
CA ASN A 54 11.55 12.96 8.70
C ASN A 54 10.45 12.11 8.05
N PRO A 55 9.23 11.99 8.64
CA PRO A 55 8.13 11.23 8.02
C PRO A 55 7.81 11.61 6.57
N GLN A 56 8.01 12.88 6.18
CA GLN A 56 7.77 13.35 4.80
C GLN A 56 8.70 12.69 3.76
N GLU A 57 9.90 12.28 4.18
CA GLU A 57 10.85 11.56 3.32
C GLU A 57 10.41 10.12 3.02
N GLY A 58 9.60 9.54 3.91
CA GLY A 58 9.08 8.17 3.79
C GLY A 58 7.78 8.07 3.01
N GLN A 59 7.24 9.18 2.49
CA GLN A 59 5.97 9.18 1.75
C GLN A 59 5.97 8.13 0.64
N VAL A 60 4.86 7.41 0.55
CA VAL A 60 4.64 6.31 -0.39
C VAL A 60 4.56 6.82 -1.84
N LYS A 61 5.32 6.21 -2.75
CA LYS A 61 5.26 6.45 -4.20
C LYS A 61 5.05 5.14 -4.96
N GLN A 62 4.07 5.16 -5.85
CA GLN A 62 3.76 4.06 -6.78
C GLN A 62 4.89 3.86 -7.79
N GLY A 63 5.17 2.59 -8.11
CA GLY A 63 6.04 2.19 -9.22
C GLY A 63 5.27 1.65 -10.41
N LEU A 64 5.88 0.70 -11.13
CA LEU A 64 5.30 0.07 -12.31
C LEU A 64 4.24 -1.00 -12.00
N LEU A 65 4.19 -1.50 -10.77
CA LEU A 65 3.28 -2.57 -10.36
C LEU A 65 1.85 -2.04 -10.20
N GLY A 66 0.84 -2.86 -10.54
CA GLY A 66 -0.58 -2.53 -10.38
C GLY A 66 -1.13 -2.76 -8.96
N ASP A 67 -0.36 -2.44 -7.92
CA ASP A 67 -0.63 -2.76 -6.52
C ASP A 67 -1.03 -1.52 -5.68
N CYS A 68 -1.54 -0.47 -6.31
CA CYS A 68 -1.94 0.77 -5.62
C CYS A 68 -2.88 0.55 -4.43
N TRP A 69 -3.66 -0.53 -4.46
CA TRP A 69 -4.50 -0.97 -3.35
C TRP A 69 -3.71 -1.26 -2.07
N PHE A 70 -2.55 -1.92 -2.20
CA PHE A 70 -1.63 -2.21 -1.11
C PHE A 70 -0.88 -0.94 -0.68
N LEU A 71 -0.39 -0.14 -1.63
CA LEU A 71 0.32 1.11 -1.32
C LEU A 71 -0.59 2.13 -0.60
N CYS A 72 -1.89 2.16 -0.91
CA CYS A 72 -2.87 2.93 -0.15
C CYS A 72 -2.95 2.50 1.31
N ALA A 73 -2.92 1.20 1.59
CA ALA A 73 -2.89 0.68 2.96
C ALA A 73 -1.56 1.01 3.66
N CYS A 74 -0.42 0.92 2.95
CA CYS A 74 0.89 1.35 3.47
C CYS A 74 0.93 2.85 3.81
N ALA A 75 0.28 3.71 3.01
CA ALA A 75 0.19 5.14 3.30
C ALA A 75 -0.63 5.42 4.57
N ALA A 76 -1.64 4.58 4.85
CA ALA A 76 -2.39 4.63 6.11
C ALA A 76 -1.54 4.09 7.28
N LEU A 77 -0.80 3.00 7.08
CA LEU A 77 0.13 2.42 8.04
C LEU A 77 1.19 3.43 8.50
N GLN A 78 1.76 4.21 7.56
CA GLN A 78 2.79 5.21 7.85
C GLN A 78 2.33 6.29 8.86
N LYS A 79 1.02 6.53 8.96
CA LYS A 79 0.44 7.52 9.90
C LYS A 79 0.36 7.02 11.33
N SER A 80 0.53 5.72 11.57
CA SER A 80 0.50 5.12 12.91
C SER A 80 1.82 4.44 13.22
N ARG A 81 2.61 5.04 14.12
CA ARG A 81 3.86 4.41 14.58
C ARG A 81 3.62 3.07 15.26
N HIS A 82 2.55 2.95 16.05
CA HIS A 82 2.21 1.70 16.72
C HIS A 82 1.95 0.56 15.73
N LEU A 83 1.13 0.80 14.70
CA LEU A 83 0.86 -0.21 13.66
C LEU A 83 2.12 -0.49 12.84
N LEU A 84 2.90 0.55 12.52
CA LEU A 84 4.15 0.39 11.79
C LEU A 84 5.15 -0.48 12.56
N ASP A 85 5.30 -0.29 13.87
CA ASP A 85 6.18 -1.10 14.73
C ASP A 85 5.65 -2.53 14.91
N GLN A 86 4.32 -2.71 14.85
CA GLN A 86 3.70 -4.03 14.86
C GLN A 86 4.00 -4.80 13.56
N VAL A 87 3.91 -4.13 12.41
CA VAL A 87 4.20 -4.72 11.09
C VAL A 87 5.70 -4.85 10.86
N ILE A 88 6.51 -3.87 11.27
CA ILE A 88 7.96 -3.85 11.08
C ILE A 88 8.60 -3.70 12.45
N PRO A 89 8.95 -4.82 13.12
CA PRO A 89 9.53 -4.77 14.45
C PRO A 89 10.80 -3.90 14.49
N PRO A 90 10.94 -3.03 15.51
CA PRO A 90 12.13 -2.20 15.66
C PRO A 90 13.37 -3.04 15.99
N GLY A 91 14.56 -2.45 15.79
CA GLY A 91 15.84 -3.09 16.12
C GLY A 91 16.44 -3.95 15.01
N GLN A 92 15.86 -3.92 13.81
CA GLN A 92 16.50 -4.52 12.63
C GLN A 92 17.79 -3.76 12.28
N PRO A 93 18.88 -4.47 11.95
CA PRO A 93 20.16 -3.83 11.67
C PRO A 93 20.11 -3.01 10.39
N GLY A 94 20.69 -1.81 10.44
CA GLY A 94 20.93 -1.00 9.26
C GLY A 94 22.06 -1.57 8.39
N TRP A 95 22.11 -1.13 7.13
CA TRP A 95 23.13 -1.59 6.16
C TRP A 95 24.58 -1.25 6.52
N LEU A 96 24.80 -0.29 7.43
CA LEU A 96 26.12 0.07 7.94
C LEU A 96 26.50 -0.69 9.22
N ASP A 97 25.57 -1.45 9.79
CA ASP A 97 25.80 -2.17 11.05
C ASP A 97 26.61 -3.45 10.82
N GLN A 98 27.46 -3.79 11.78
CA GLN A 98 28.23 -5.05 11.75
C GLN A 98 27.33 -6.30 11.89
N THR A 99 26.12 -6.12 12.43
CA THR A 99 25.05 -7.12 12.52
C THR A 99 24.27 -7.26 11.20
N TYR A 100 24.62 -6.45 10.19
CA TYR A 100 24.45 -6.62 8.75
C TYR A 100 24.30 -8.05 8.22
N ARG A 101 23.10 -8.59 7.90
CA ARG A 101 22.97 -9.93 7.26
C ARG A 101 22.23 -9.96 5.93
N GLY A 102 21.78 -8.84 5.38
CA GLY A 102 21.04 -8.84 4.11
C GLY A 102 19.64 -9.44 4.20
N SER A 103 19.03 -9.38 5.39
CA SER A 103 17.68 -9.88 5.69
C SER A 103 16.81 -8.77 6.27
N PHE A 104 15.53 -8.78 5.94
CA PHE A 104 14.49 -7.92 6.50
C PHE A 104 13.34 -8.80 6.99
N THR A 105 12.74 -8.44 8.12
CA THR A 105 11.61 -9.17 8.72
C THR A 105 10.46 -8.23 9.02
N CYS A 106 9.25 -8.67 8.66
CA CYS A 106 8.01 -8.00 9.00
C CYS A 106 6.97 -9.00 9.51
N ARG A 107 5.83 -8.50 9.98
CA ARG A 107 4.69 -9.29 10.43
C ARG A 107 3.48 -8.88 9.61
N ILE A 108 2.80 -9.87 9.06
CA ILE A 108 1.57 -9.68 8.29
C ILE A 108 0.49 -10.53 8.95
N TRP A 109 -0.68 -9.95 9.17
CA TRP A 109 -1.83 -10.66 9.70
C TRP A 109 -2.39 -11.61 8.65
N GLN A 110 -2.47 -12.90 8.98
CA GLN A 110 -2.99 -13.94 8.11
C GLN A 110 -3.83 -14.91 8.92
N PHE A 111 -5.07 -15.13 8.49
CA PHE A 111 -6.00 -16.11 9.08
C PHE A 111 -6.10 -16.05 10.61
N GLY A 112 -6.17 -14.84 11.17
CA GLY A 112 -6.38 -14.65 12.61
C GLY A 112 -5.11 -14.63 13.48
N ARG A 113 -3.92 -14.58 12.87
CA ARG A 113 -2.65 -14.48 13.60
C ARG A 113 -1.61 -13.63 12.86
N TRP A 114 -0.70 -13.02 13.61
CA TRP A 114 0.48 -12.36 13.05
C TRP A 114 1.48 -13.43 12.59
N VAL A 115 1.83 -13.41 11.30
CA VAL A 115 2.82 -14.28 10.69
C VAL A 115 4.08 -13.47 10.42
N GLU A 116 5.21 -13.93 10.95
CA GLU A 116 6.51 -13.34 10.69
C GLU A 116 7.03 -13.79 9.33
N VAL A 117 7.46 -12.83 8.51
CA VAL A 117 7.98 -13.05 7.16
C VAL A 117 9.36 -12.43 7.06
N THR A 118 10.36 -13.28 6.84
CA THR A 118 11.73 -12.86 6.57
C THR A 118 12.02 -13.01 5.08
N ILE A 119 12.64 -11.97 4.50
CA ILE A 119 13.12 -11.92 3.11
C ILE A 119 14.57 -11.50 3.08
N ASP A 120 15.28 -11.78 1.99
CA ASP A 120 16.49 -11.03 1.69
C ASP A 120 16.16 -9.62 1.18
N ASP A 121 17.11 -8.70 1.24
CA ASP A 121 16.92 -7.30 0.86
C ASP A 121 17.22 -6.99 -0.62
N ARG A 122 17.38 -8.00 -1.50
CA ARG A 122 17.51 -7.73 -2.94
C ARG A 122 16.17 -7.24 -3.49
N LEU A 123 16.16 -6.12 -4.18
CA LEU A 123 14.95 -5.48 -4.70
C LEU A 123 14.99 -5.41 -6.23
N PRO A 124 13.83 -5.59 -6.91
CA PRO A 124 13.72 -5.42 -8.35
C PRO A 124 14.04 -3.99 -8.79
N CYS A 125 14.90 -3.87 -9.79
CA CYS A 125 15.40 -2.62 -10.30
C CYS A 125 15.41 -2.61 -11.83
N LEU A 126 14.93 -1.50 -12.42
CA LEU A 126 15.04 -1.19 -13.83
C LEU A 126 16.12 -0.11 -13.99
N THR A 127 17.09 -0.34 -14.88
CA THR A 127 18.23 0.58 -15.11
C THR A 127 18.94 1.05 -13.82
N GLY A 128 19.02 0.16 -12.82
CA GLY A 128 19.68 0.42 -11.53
C GLY A 128 18.84 1.18 -10.50
N ARG A 129 17.57 1.46 -10.78
CA ARG A 129 16.63 2.12 -9.85
C ARG A 129 15.46 1.20 -9.51
N LEU A 130 14.89 1.34 -8.32
CA LEU A 130 13.68 0.61 -7.91
C LEU A 130 12.56 0.77 -8.95
N CYS A 131 12.00 -0.34 -9.42
CA CYS A 131 10.95 -0.32 -10.44
C CYS A 131 9.53 -0.46 -9.86
N PHE A 132 9.40 -0.93 -8.62
CA PHE A 132 8.13 -1.01 -7.89
C PHE A 132 7.98 0.15 -6.89
N SER A 133 7.35 -0.08 -5.75
CA SER A 133 7.16 0.96 -4.76
C SER A 133 8.49 1.60 -4.34
N ARG A 134 8.42 2.88 -3.98
CA ARG A 134 9.56 3.64 -3.44
C ARG A 134 9.11 4.71 -2.47
N CYS A 135 10.00 5.15 -1.61
CA CYS A 135 9.75 6.31 -0.77
C CYS A 135 10.06 7.61 -1.53
N GLN A 136 9.60 8.75 -0.99
CA GLN A 136 9.91 10.08 -1.52
C GLN A 136 11.41 10.34 -1.62
N ARG A 137 12.20 9.83 -0.66
CA ARG A 137 13.64 9.75 -0.76
C ARG A 137 14.06 8.37 -1.28
N GLU A 138 14.99 8.35 -2.24
CA GLU A 138 15.51 7.13 -2.87
C GLU A 138 16.45 6.31 -1.95
N ASP A 139 16.83 6.86 -0.80
CA ASP A 139 17.66 6.17 0.20
C ASP A 139 16.84 5.53 1.34
N VAL A 140 15.51 5.52 1.25
CA VAL A 140 14.61 4.99 2.29
C VAL A 140 13.89 3.74 1.77
N PHE A 141 13.99 2.62 2.50
CA PHE A 141 13.67 1.29 1.97
C PHE A 141 12.55 0.52 2.71
N TRP A 142 11.92 1.05 3.76
CA TRP A 142 10.86 0.32 4.47
C TRP A 142 9.72 -0.14 3.54
N LEU A 143 9.31 0.71 2.60
CA LEU A 143 8.18 0.43 1.71
C LEU A 143 8.53 -0.64 0.65
N PRO A 144 9.62 -0.52 -0.13
CA PRO A 144 10.02 -1.57 -1.07
C PRO A 144 10.22 -2.95 -0.41
N LEU A 145 10.78 -2.97 0.81
CA LEU A 145 10.99 -4.21 1.55
C LEU A 145 9.68 -4.81 2.05
N LEU A 146 8.76 -3.98 2.53
CA LEU A 146 7.42 -4.43 2.94
C LEU A 146 6.62 -4.96 1.75
N GLU A 147 6.66 -4.27 0.60
CA GLU A 147 6.05 -4.73 -0.66
C GLU A 147 6.62 -6.08 -1.11
N LYS A 148 7.95 -6.27 -1.01
CA LYS A 148 8.58 -7.56 -1.30
C LYS A 148 8.10 -8.68 -0.37
N ALA A 149 8.03 -8.41 0.93
CA ALA A 149 7.58 -9.41 1.90
C ALA A 149 6.10 -9.76 1.70
N TYR A 150 5.28 -8.79 1.31
CA TYR A 150 3.90 -9.01 0.92
C TYR A 150 3.79 -9.84 -0.36
N ALA A 151 4.57 -9.53 -1.40
CA ALA A 151 4.67 -10.33 -2.62
C ALA A 151 5.08 -11.78 -2.34
N LYS A 152 5.96 -12.02 -1.37
CA LYS A 152 6.35 -13.37 -0.92
C LYS A 152 5.16 -14.17 -0.37
N ILE A 153 4.31 -13.57 0.45
CA ILE A 153 3.10 -14.24 0.97
C ILE A 153 2.17 -14.63 -0.19
N TYR A 154 2.02 -13.73 -1.17
CA TYR A 154 1.16 -13.93 -2.34
C TYR A 154 1.82 -14.76 -3.45
N GLY A 155 3.09 -15.14 -3.29
CA GLY A 155 3.84 -16.01 -4.19
C GLY A 155 4.64 -15.30 -5.28
N SER A 156 4.24 -14.12 -5.73
CA SER A 156 5.04 -13.27 -6.65
C SER A 156 4.56 -11.83 -6.65
N TYR A 157 5.36 -10.91 -7.19
CA TYR A 157 4.93 -9.52 -7.41
C TYR A 157 3.73 -9.43 -8.35
N GLU A 158 3.66 -10.25 -9.40
CA GLU A 158 2.52 -10.29 -10.32
C GLU A 158 1.20 -10.62 -9.61
N HIS A 159 1.20 -11.44 -8.55
CA HIS A 159 -0.03 -11.72 -7.77
C HIS A 159 -0.54 -10.51 -6.99
N LEU A 160 0.26 -9.46 -6.81
CA LEU A 160 -0.21 -8.20 -6.22
C LEU A 160 -0.95 -7.32 -7.24
N TRP A 161 -1.01 -7.72 -8.52
CA TRP A 161 -1.70 -6.96 -9.55
C TRP A 161 -3.22 -7.00 -9.33
N ALA A 162 -3.80 -5.82 -9.08
CA ALA A 162 -5.24 -5.61 -8.92
C ALA A 162 -5.89 -6.35 -7.73
N GLY A 163 -5.54 -5.97 -6.50
CA GLY A 163 -6.20 -6.41 -5.27
C GLY A 163 -7.17 -5.38 -4.68
N GLN A 164 -7.45 -5.49 -3.38
CA GLN A 164 -8.45 -4.67 -2.67
C GLN A 164 -7.85 -4.04 -1.41
N VAL A 165 -7.98 -2.70 -1.28
CA VAL A 165 -7.39 -1.94 -0.15
C VAL A 165 -7.83 -2.48 1.21
N ALA A 166 -9.09 -2.92 1.33
CA ALA A 166 -9.63 -3.49 2.55
C ALA A 166 -8.86 -4.73 3.02
N ASP A 167 -8.43 -5.57 2.08
CA ASP A 167 -7.73 -6.82 2.39
C ASP A 167 -6.32 -6.49 2.89
N ALA A 168 -5.63 -5.56 2.22
CA ALA A 168 -4.34 -5.04 2.70
C ALA A 168 -4.44 -4.34 4.06
N LEU A 169 -5.51 -3.59 4.32
CA LEU A 169 -5.73 -2.95 5.61
C LEU A 169 -5.93 -4.00 6.72
N VAL A 170 -6.68 -5.07 6.48
CA VAL A 170 -6.79 -6.19 7.43
C VAL A 170 -5.43 -6.84 7.65
N ASP A 171 -4.69 -7.14 6.59
CA ASP A 171 -3.38 -7.78 6.66
C ASP A 171 -2.33 -6.95 7.41
N LEU A 172 -2.39 -5.62 7.30
CA LEU A 172 -1.44 -4.72 7.95
C LEU A 172 -1.88 -4.27 9.35
N THR A 173 -3.09 -4.59 9.79
CA THR A 173 -3.61 -4.10 11.08
C THR A 173 -4.17 -5.18 12.00
N GLY A 174 -4.56 -6.33 11.46
CA GLY A 174 -5.34 -7.34 12.19
C GLY A 174 -6.77 -6.90 12.52
N GLY A 175 -7.23 -5.75 12.01
CA GLY A 175 -8.57 -5.21 12.23
C GLY A 175 -9.64 -5.82 11.32
N LEU A 176 -10.83 -5.20 11.32
CA LEU A 176 -11.94 -5.58 10.44
C LEU A 176 -12.19 -4.50 9.41
N ALA A 177 -12.23 -4.88 8.13
CA ALA A 177 -12.59 -3.98 7.05
C ALA A 177 -14.09 -4.04 6.74
N GLU A 178 -14.72 -2.87 6.69
CA GLU A 178 -16.10 -2.68 6.24
C GLU A 178 -16.11 -1.85 4.95
N ARG A 179 -17.01 -2.20 4.02
CA ARG A 179 -17.14 -1.55 2.71
C ARG A 179 -18.52 -0.93 2.59
N TRP A 180 -18.58 0.34 2.19
CA TRP A 180 -19.82 1.07 1.97
C TRP A 180 -19.91 1.59 0.54
N ASN A 181 -20.94 1.14 -0.19
CA ASN A 181 -21.26 1.66 -1.50
C ASN A 181 -22.09 2.95 -1.35
N LEU A 182 -21.54 4.08 -1.79
CA LEU A 182 -22.23 5.37 -1.66
C LEU A 182 -23.51 5.46 -2.50
N LYS A 183 -23.62 4.72 -3.60
CA LYS A 183 -24.85 4.70 -4.40
C LYS A 183 -26.01 4.02 -3.66
N ASP A 184 -25.73 2.94 -2.93
CA ASP A 184 -26.76 2.23 -2.17
C ASP A 184 -27.21 3.04 -0.95
N LEU A 185 -26.32 3.89 -0.42
CA LEU A 185 -26.63 4.84 0.63
C LEU A 185 -27.54 5.99 0.15
N VAL A 186 -27.42 6.41 -1.12
CA VAL A 186 -28.32 7.42 -1.72
C VAL A 186 -29.66 6.82 -2.16
N ARG A 187 -29.72 5.52 -2.49
CA ARG A 187 -30.99 4.86 -2.88
C ARG A 187 -31.87 4.50 -1.68
N THR A 188 -31.27 4.25 -0.52
CA THR A 188 -32.01 4.05 0.74
C THR A 188 -32.62 5.35 1.27
N SER A 189 -32.17 6.53 0.82
CA SER A 189 -32.80 7.81 1.14
C SER A 189 -34.08 8.13 0.35
N ASP A 190 -34.34 7.49 -0.78
CA ASP A 190 -35.53 7.79 -1.60
C ASP A 190 -36.80 7.09 -1.11
N ARG A 191 -36.70 6.14 -0.17
CA ARG A 191 -37.85 5.34 0.30
C ARG A 191 -38.40 5.76 1.66
N GLN A 192 -37.75 6.68 2.39
CA GLN A 192 -38.24 7.18 3.67
C GLN A 192 -37.76 8.61 3.99
N ASP A 193 -38.66 9.57 3.79
CA ASP A 193 -38.75 10.92 4.37
C ASP A 193 -37.66 12.00 4.10
N ARG A 194 -38.17 13.15 3.61
CA ARG A 194 -37.67 14.54 3.60
C ARG A 194 -36.24 14.84 3.09
N PRO A 195 -36.09 15.83 2.18
CA PRO A 195 -34.79 16.14 1.56
C PRO A 195 -33.85 16.82 2.59
N GLY A 196 -32.72 16.18 2.90
CA GLY A 196 -31.60 16.80 3.64
C GLY A 196 -31.15 16.15 4.96
N GLY A 197 -31.78 15.07 5.42
CA GLY A 197 -31.50 14.48 6.74
C GLY A 197 -30.54 13.29 6.79
N SER A 198 -30.50 12.44 5.75
CA SER A 198 -29.82 11.14 5.81
C SER A 198 -28.33 11.18 5.44
N GLU A 199 -27.94 11.97 4.44
CA GLU A 199 -26.53 12.17 4.06
C GLU A 199 -25.70 12.74 5.22
N HIS A 200 -26.31 13.63 6.01
CA HIS A 200 -25.72 14.16 7.23
C HIS A 200 -25.46 13.09 8.31
N ARG A 201 -26.23 11.99 8.36
CA ARG A 201 -26.01 10.92 9.34
C ARG A 201 -24.82 10.06 8.98
N THR A 202 -24.67 9.68 7.71
CA THR A 202 -23.53 8.88 7.26
C THR A 202 -22.22 9.66 7.33
N CYS A 203 -22.21 10.92 6.87
CA CYS A 203 -21.05 11.79 7.06
C CYS A 203 -20.73 12.00 8.55
N ARG A 204 -21.74 12.13 9.43
CA ARG A 204 -21.51 12.19 10.89
C ARG A 204 -20.96 10.89 11.46
N GLN A 205 -21.46 9.73 11.03
CA GLN A 205 -20.93 8.43 11.43
C GLN A 205 -19.47 8.26 10.97
N LEU A 206 -19.16 8.63 9.72
CA LEU A 206 -17.79 8.64 9.22
C LEU A 206 -16.89 9.60 10.00
N LEU A 207 -17.40 10.77 10.36
CA LEU A 207 -16.68 11.75 11.17
C LEU A 207 -16.46 11.28 12.61
N ASP A 208 -17.37 10.47 13.19
CA ASP A 208 -17.19 9.84 14.50
C ASP A 208 -16.17 8.70 14.45
N LEU A 209 -16.12 8.00 13.30
CA LEU A 209 -15.19 6.90 13.07
C LEU A 209 -13.77 7.37 12.67
N LYS A 210 -13.60 8.57 12.13
CA LYS A 210 -12.31 9.08 11.61
C LYS A 210 -11.15 8.99 12.62
N ASP A 211 -11.47 9.07 13.91
CA ASP A 211 -10.51 9.07 15.01
C ASP A 211 -10.26 7.65 15.56
N ARG A 212 -10.99 6.64 15.06
CA ARG A 212 -10.95 5.24 15.51
C ARG A 212 -10.67 4.24 14.39
N CYS A 213 -10.64 4.68 13.13
CA CYS A 213 -10.52 3.78 11.99
C CYS A 213 -9.65 4.36 10.87
N LEU A 214 -9.15 3.47 10.00
CA LEU A 214 -8.48 3.87 8.77
C LEU A 214 -9.52 3.92 7.65
N ILE A 215 -9.70 5.10 7.05
CA ILE A 215 -10.67 5.31 5.96
C ILE A 215 -9.90 5.47 4.64
N SER A 216 -10.34 4.72 3.62
CA SER A 216 -9.92 4.84 2.23
C SER A 216 -11.15 5.08 1.34
N CYS A 217 -10.95 5.77 0.23
CA CYS A 217 -12.00 6.02 -0.74
C CYS A 217 -11.47 5.70 -2.14
N SER A 218 -12.29 5.08 -2.97
CA SER A 218 -11.96 4.82 -4.38
C SER A 218 -13.13 5.22 -5.27
N VAL A 219 -12.83 5.81 -6.43
CA VAL A 219 -13.84 6.16 -7.43
C VAL A 219 -13.79 5.12 -8.55
N LEU A 220 -14.87 4.36 -8.69
CA LEU A 220 -15.12 3.48 -9.82
C LEU A 220 -15.72 4.29 -10.98
N SER A 221 -14.92 4.51 -12.01
CA SER A 221 -15.42 4.95 -13.30
C SER A 221 -16.01 3.74 -14.05
N PRO A 222 -17.27 3.80 -14.53
CA PRO A 222 -17.78 2.74 -15.40
C PRO A 222 -16.92 2.67 -16.67
N ARG A 223 -16.58 1.45 -17.09
CA ARG A 223 -15.81 1.20 -18.32
C ARG A 223 -16.49 1.92 -19.50
N ALA A 224 -15.77 2.83 -20.16
CA ALA A 224 -16.12 3.22 -21.52
C ALA A 224 -16.00 1.99 -22.42
N GLY A 225 -16.95 1.81 -23.33
CA GLY A 225 -16.96 0.68 -24.29
C GLY A 225 -15.71 0.62 -25.16
N PRO A 226 -15.53 -0.47 -25.93
CA PRO A 226 -14.33 -0.68 -26.73
C PRO A 226 -14.30 0.32 -27.90
N GLY A 227 -13.53 1.40 -27.74
CA GLY A 227 -13.30 2.38 -28.79
C GLY A 227 -12.95 3.75 -28.22
N GLY A 228 -11.65 4.00 -27.99
CA GLY A 228 -11.17 5.31 -27.58
C GLY A 228 -9.74 5.25 -27.08
N TRP A 229 -8.80 5.42 -28.01
CA TRP A 229 -7.38 5.59 -27.69
C TRP A 229 -7.21 6.90 -26.90
N TRP A 230 -6.32 6.86 -25.91
CA TRP A 230 -5.97 7.96 -25.04
C TRP A 230 -5.23 9.06 -25.82
N GLU A 231 -5.63 10.31 -25.63
CA GLU A 231 -4.74 11.45 -25.82
C GLU A 231 -4.55 12.12 -24.45
N ALA A 232 -3.29 12.23 -24.05
CA ALA A 232 -2.87 12.84 -22.80
C ALA A 232 -3.10 14.36 -22.82
N GLY A 233 -3.64 14.93 -21.74
CA GLY A 233 -3.50 16.37 -21.47
C GLY A 233 -4.69 17.13 -20.90
N HIS A 234 -5.89 16.54 -20.81
CA HIS A 234 -7.06 17.27 -20.30
C HIS A 234 -7.78 16.50 -19.17
N ALA A 235 -8.10 17.23 -18.09
CA ALA A 235 -8.99 16.74 -17.04
C ALA A 235 -10.37 16.46 -17.66
N VAL A 236 -10.70 15.19 -17.87
CA VAL A 236 -12.03 14.78 -18.34
C VAL A 236 -12.99 14.91 -17.15
N PRO A 237 -14.10 15.67 -17.27
CA PRO A 237 -15.10 15.72 -16.22
C PRO A 237 -15.64 14.30 -15.97
N ALA A 238 -15.83 13.94 -14.70
CA ALA A 238 -16.37 12.65 -14.30
C ALA A 238 -17.64 12.35 -15.11
N ALA A 239 -17.63 11.26 -15.87
CA ALA A 239 -18.77 10.84 -16.67
C ALA A 239 -19.99 10.64 -15.75
N PRO A 240 -21.21 11.04 -16.17
CA PRO A 240 -22.42 10.78 -15.41
C PRO A 240 -22.55 9.26 -15.21
N GLY A 241 -22.43 8.80 -13.96
CA GLY A 241 -22.44 7.37 -13.61
C GLY A 241 -21.22 6.87 -12.84
N ALA A 242 -20.19 7.69 -12.60
CA ALA A 242 -19.10 7.35 -11.67
C ALA A 242 -19.67 6.95 -10.29
N SER A 243 -19.19 5.85 -9.72
CA SER A 243 -19.54 5.41 -8.36
C SER A 243 -18.35 5.67 -7.46
N ALA A 244 -18.54 6.36 -6.34
CA ALA A 244 -17.54 6.37 -5.29
C ALA A 244 -17.84 5.23 -4.30
N GLU A 245 -16.83 4.47 -3.91
CA GLU A 245 -16.90 3.46 -2.86
C GLU A 245 -16.04 3.95 -1.68
N LEU A 246 -16.68 4.16 -0.54
CA LEU A 246 -16.01 4.49 0.71
C LEU A 246 -15.75 3.19 1.47
N ARG A 247 -14.52 3.02 1.97
CA ARG A 247 -14.12 1.83 2.71
C ARG A 247 -13.47 2.26 4.02
N ALA A 248 -13.99 1.78 5.14
CA ALA A 248 -13.39 2.03 6.45
C ALA A 248 -12.95 0.71 7.06
N THR A 249 -11.73 0.67 7.57
CA THR A 249 -11.24 -0.45 8.36
C THR A 249 -11.24 -0.05 9.82
N LEU A 250 -12.19 -0.63 10.57
CA LEU A 250 -12.33 -0.47 12.00
C LEU A 250 -11.20 -1.23 12.70
N LEU A 251 -10.40 -0.51 13.47
CA LEU A 251 -9.44 -1.11 14.36
C LEU A 251 -10.18 -1.46 15.65
N HIS A 252 -10.39 -2.75 15.92
CA HIS A 252 -10.99 -3.14 17.18
C HIS A 252 -10.04 -2.80 18.35
N PRO A 253 -10.57 -2.39 19.52
CA PRO A 253 -9.81 -1.91 20.68
C PRO A 253 -9.03 -3.02 21.44
N GLY A 254 -8.62 -4.09 20.77
CA GLY A 254 -7.88 -5.20 21.39
C GLY A 254 -6.43 -4.88 21.76
N SER A 255 -5.90 -3.73 21.34
CA SER A 255 -4.58 -3.23 21.74
C SER A 255 -4.52 -1.72 21.52
N GLU A 256 -4.84 -0.97 22.57
CA GLU A 256 -4.71 0.50 22.66
C GLU A 256 -3.24 0.95 22.82
N PRO A 257 -2.86 2.19 22.44
CA PRO A 257 -3.63 3.43 22.64
C PRO A 257 -4.14 4.09 21.36
N ALA A 258 -5.12 4.97 21.55
CA ALA A 258 -5.79 5.80 20.56
C ALA A 258 -4.86 6.36 19.48
N LEU A 259 -5.27 6.21 18.21
CA LEU A 259 -4.56 6.80 17.09
C LEU A 259 -4.70 8.33 17.07
N PRO A 260 -3.68 9.08 16.65
CA PRO A 260 -3.81 10.51 16.43
C PRO A 260 -4.83 10.78 15.31
N PRO A 261 -5.55 11.93 15.35
CA PRO A 261 -6.55 12.29 14.37
C PRO A 261 -5.95 12.31 12.96
N VAL A 262 -6.62 11.65 12.01
CA VAL A 262 -6.21 11.64 10.60
C VAL A 262 -6.34 13.07 10.05
N CYS A 263 -5.22 13.72 9.68
CA CYS A 263 -5.26 14.99 8.96
C CYS A 263 -6.09 14.87 7.67
N GLY A 264 -7.01 15.82 7.49
CA GLY A 264 -8.14 15.82 6.53
C GLY A 264 -7.82 15.69 5.04
N GLY A 265 -6.56 15.61 4.63
CA GLY A 265 -6.17 15.55 3.21
C GLY A 265 -6.69 14.33 2.44
N LEU A 266 -6.99 13.21 3.11
CA LEU A 266 -7.59 12.02 2.47
C LEU A 266 -9.11 12.14 2.29
N LEU A 267 -9.80 12.94 3.12
CA LEU A 267 -11.20 13.31 2.89
C LEU A 267 -11.32 14.42 1.85
N ASP A 268 -10.37 15.37 1.80
CA ASP A 268 -10.43 16.50 0.86
C ASP A 268 -10.35 16.08 -0.61
N CYS A 269 -9.65 14.98 -0.93
CA CYS A 269 -9.66 14.39 -2.27
C CYS A 269 -10.99 13.68 -2.62
N ALA A 270 -11.76 13.23 -1.62
CA ALA A 270 -13.06 12.59 -1.81
C ALA A 270 -14.23 13.59 -1.78
N LEU A 271 -14.04 14.76 -1.14
CA LEU A 271 -15.07 15.79 -0.94
C LEU A 271 -15.06 16.91 -1.99
N HIS A 272 -14.05 17.00 -2.87
CA HIS A 272 -14.07 17.91 -4.03
C HIS A 272 -14.91 17.35 -5.20
N LEU A 273 -16.13 16.88 -4.92
CA LEU A 273 -17.20 16.89 -5.91
C LEU A 273 -17.65 18.35 -6.04
N PRO A 274 -17.61 18.97 -7.23
CA PRO A 274 -18.11 20.33 -7.38
C PRO A 274 -19.58 20.34 -7.02
N ALA A 275 -19.92 21.06 -5.94
CA ALA A 275 -21.29 21.43 -5.65
C ALA A 275 -21.81 22.21 -6.87
N ARG A 276 -22.68 21.58 -7.67
CA ARG A 276 -23.40 22.26 -8.74
C ARG A 276 -24.47 23.12 -8.07
N HIS A 277 -24.33 24.45 -8.20
CA HIS A 277 -25.44 25.39 -8.15
C HIS A 277 -26.35 25.19 -9.35
#